data_AF-A0AAW3XH27-F1
#
_entry.id   AF-A0AAW3XH27-F1
#
_cell.length_a   1.000
_cell.length_b   1.000
_cell.length_c   1.000
_cell.angle_alpha   90.00
_cell.angle_beta   90.00
_cell.angle_gamma   90.00
#
_symmetry.space_group_name_H-M   'P 1'
#
loop_
_entity.id
_entity.type
_entity.pdbx_description
1 polymer ?
#
loop_
_entity_poly.entity_id
_entity_poly.type
_entity_poly.pdbx_seq_one_letter_code
_entity_poly.pdbx_strand_id
1 'polypeptide(L)'
;MDTVIFNNNEDAYKKWLNDNPEGYVVNLLEKAKGTASKSDINSTCLHHVNCFAINPLVSDKEKTGFTTGQYQKICSVSEESAYNKAKELTGLTTIKRCSFCFKHVDI
;
A
#
# COMPACT_ATOMS: atom_id res chain seq x y z
N MET A 1 14.86 -5.84 7.36
CA MET A 1 13.64 -6.67 7.48
C MET A 1 12.81 -6.43 6.24
N ASP A 2 12.37 -7.53 5.61
CA ASP A 2 12.02 -7.56 4.20
C ASP A 2 10.68 -6.91 3.89
N THR A 3 10.71 -5.97 2.95
CA THR A 3 9.50 -5.55 2.24
C THR A 3 9.27 -6.52 1.09
N VAL A 4 8.01 -6.88 0.87
CA VAL A 4 7.60 -7.71 -0.28
C VAL A 4 6.83 -6.83 -1.24
N ILE A 5 7.18 -6.86 -2.52
CA ILE A 5 6.52 -6.05 -3.56
C ILE A 5 5.69 -6.97 -4.44
N PHE A 6 4.39 -6.69 -4.55
CA PHE A 6 3.49 -7.38 -5.48
C PHE A 6 3.12 -6.46 -6.64
N ASN A 7 3.46 -6.89 -7.85
CA ASN A 7 3.07 -6.25 -9.11
C ASN A 7 2.04 -7.13 -9.80
N ASN A 8 0.81 -6.63 -9.97
CA ASN A 8 -0.28 -7.32 -10.68
C ASN A 8 -0.46 -8.82 -10.30
N ASN A 9 -0.20 -9.17 -9.05
CA ASN A 9 -0.26 -10.55 -8.55
C ASN A 9 -1.23 -10.62 -7.37
N GLU A 10 -2.52 -10.68 -7.70
CA GLU A 10 -3.62 -10.62 -6.74
C GLU A 10 -3.63 -11.81 -5.78
N ASP A 11 -3.32 -13.02 -6.25
CA ASP A 11 -3.38 -14.22 -5.42
C ASP A 11 -2.26 -14.25 -4.38
N ALA A 12 -1.04 -13.90 -4.77
CA ALA A 12 0.08 -13.80 -3.82
C ALA A 12 -0.14 -12.67 -2.81
N TYR A 13 -0.69 -11.54 -3.26
CA TYR A 13 -1.05 -10.43 -2.37
C TYR A 13 -2.15 -10.85 -1.38
N LYS A 14 -3.23 -11.49 -1.85
CA LYS A 14 -4.31 -12.02 -0.99
C LYS A 14 -3.78 -12.98 0.06
N LYS A 15 -2.89 -13.90 -0.34
CA LYS A 15 -2.25 -14.83 0.60
C LYS A 15 -1.44 -14.07 1.65
N TRP A 16 -0.65 -13.10 1.23
CA TRP A 16 0.15 -12.29 2.16
C TRP A 16 -0.71 -11.52 3.16
N LEU A 17 -1.83 -10.94 2.72
CA LEU A 17 -2.79 -10.26 3.60
C LEU A 17 -3.35 -11.20 4.69
N ASN A 18 -3.70 -12.44 4.33
CA ASN A 18 -4.18 -13.44 5.29
C ASN A 18 -3.10 -13.85 6.30
N ASP A 19 -1.86 -14.01 5.84
CA ASP A 19 -0.74 -14.44 6.69
C ASP A 19 -0.25 -13.31 7.63
N ASN A 20 -0.58 -12.04 7.34
CA ASN A 20 -0.06 -10.86 8.06
C ASN A 20 -1.19 -9.89 8.47
N PRO A 21 -2.10 -10.27 9.37
CA PRO A 21 -3.28 -9.46 9.71
C PRO A 21 -2.95 -8.09 10.32
N GLU A 22 -1.82 -7.99 11.02
CA GLU A 22 -1.31 -6.75 11.65
C GLU A 22 -0.29 -6.02 10.75
N GLY A 23 -0.23 -6.38 9.46
CA GLY A 23 0.73 -5.83 8.52
C GLY A 23 0.36 -4.46 7.97
N TYR A 24 1.27 -3.92 7.16
CA TYR A 24 1.15 -2.64 6.48
C TYR A 24 1.32 -2.78 4.98
N VAL A 25 0.57 -1.98 4.24
CA VAL A 25 0.59 -1.96 2.78
C VAL A 25 0.69 -0.54 2.28
N VAL A 26 1.69 -0.25 1.43
CA VAL A 26 1.69 0.96 0.61
C VAL A 26 1.20 0.62 -0.78
N ASN A 27 0.15 1.31 -1.21
CA ASN A 27 -0.26 1.32 -2.60
C ASN A 27 0.45 2.48 -3.32
N LEU A 28 1.09 2.23 -4.45
CA LEU A 28 1.61 3.27 -5.35
C LEU A 28 1.56 2.83 -6.81
N LEU A 29 1.82 3.73 -7.74
CA LEU A 29 1.84 3.40 -9.17
C LEU A 29 3.01 2.48 -9.52
N GLU A 30 2.78 1.47 -10.35
CA GLU A 30 3.87 0.61 -10.84
C GLU A 30 4.96 1.42 -11.56
N LYS A 31 4.53 2.46 -12.30
CA LYS A 31 5.40 3.36 -13.06
C LYS A 31 6.12 4.44 -12.23
N ALA A 32 6.10 4.38 -10.90
CA ALA A 32 6.82 5.33 -10.07
C ALA A 32 8.33 5.28 -10.41
N LYS A 33 8.95 6.46 -10.62
CA LYS A 33 10.35 6.59 -11.06
C LYS A 33 11.24 7.35 -10.07
N GLY A 34 10.83 7.46 -8.80
CA GLY A 34 11.62 8.18 -7.80
C GLY A 34 11.65 9.71 -7.99
N THR A 35 10.78 10.29 -8.83
CA THR A 35 10.84 11.72 -9.19
C THR A 35 9.90 12.61 -8.39
N ALA A 36 9.23 12.08 -7.36
CA ALA A 36 8.22 12.80 -6.56
C ALA A 36 7.13 13.45 -7.44
N SER A 37 6.65 12.76 -8.48
CA SER A 37 5.71 13.35 -9.41
C SER A 37 4.36 13.63 -8.74
N LYS A 38 3.55 14.53 -9.32
CA LYS A 38 2.18 14.80 -8.85
C LYS A 38 1.32 13.53 -8.81
N SER A 39 1.54 12.61 -9.75
CA SER A 39 0.86 11.32 -9.77
C SER A 39 1.28 10.46 -8.58
N ASP A 40 2.58 10.42 -8.25
CA ASP A 40 3.08 9.67 -7.09
C ASP A 40 2.48 10.22 -5.79
N ILE A 41 2.41 11.55 -5.63
CA ILE A 41 1.80 12.19 -4.46
C ILE A 41 0.34 11.77 -4.27
N ASN A 42 -0.43 11.73 -5.36
CA ASN A 42 -1.86 11.44 -5.30
C ASN A 42 -2.17 9.96 -5.12
N SER A 43 -1.33 9.08 -5.67
CA SER A 43 -1.56 7.64 -5.71
C SER A 43 -0.88 6.86 -4.58
N THR A 44 0.17 7.42 -3.97
CA THR A 44 0.95 6.75 -2.93
C THR A 44 0.31 6.92 -1.56
N CYS A 45 -0.14 5.82 -0.97
CA CYS A 45 -0.83 5.84 0.32
C CYS A 45 -0.49 4.60 1.15
N LEU A 46 -0.18 4.80 2.43
CA LEU A 46 0.05 3.78 3.44
C LEU A 46 -1.27 3.37 4.11
N HIS A 47 -1.46 2.07 4.28
CA HIS A 47 -2.63 1.42 4.86
C HIS A 47 -2.23 0.35 5.86
N HIS A 48 -3.14 0.03 6.77
CA HIS A 48 -3.13 -1.23 7.51
C HIS A 48 -3.75 -2.35 6.65
N VAL A 49 -3.34 -3.61 6.86
CA VAL A 49 -3.80 -4.76 6.08
C VAL A 49 -5.31 -4.95 6.11
N ASN A 50 -5.99 -4.65 7.22
CA ASN A 50 -7.45 -4.73 7.33
C ASN A 50 -8.23 -3.59 6.62
N CYS A 51 -7.56 -2.74 5.85
CA CYS A 51 -8.21 -1.62 5.18
C CYS A 51 -9.07 -2.07 3.99
N PHE A 52 -10.38 -1.79 4.06
CA PHE A 52 -11.35 -2.09 2.98
C PHE A 52 -10.99 -1.50 1.60
N ALA A 53 -10.15 -0.45 1.57
CA ALA A 53 -9.74 0.17 0.32
C ALA A 53 -8.77 -0.74 -0.47
N ILE A 54 -7.93 -1.51 0.22
CA ILE A 54 -6.82 -2.28 -0.34
C ILE A 54 -6.93 -3.80 -0.12
N ASN A 55 -7.81 -4.24 0.78
CA ASN A 55 -7.96 -5.64 1.12
C ASN A 55 -9.25 -6.23 0.52
N PRO A 56 -9.15 -7.14 -0.47
CA PRO A 56 -10.30 -7.83 -1.07
C PRO A 56 -11.13 -8.64 -0.08
N LEU A 57 -10.53 -9.11 1.00
CA LEU A 57 -11.17 -10.06 1.92
C LEU A 57 -12.15 -9.38 2.87
N VAL A 58 -12.04 -8.07 3.02
CA VAL A 58 -12.91 -7.23 3.87
C VAL A 58 -13.76 -6.24 3.05
N SER A 59 -13.60 -6.22 1.73
CA SER A 59 -14.36 -5.32 0.86
C SER A 59 -15.54 -6.06 0.24
N ASP A 60 -16.77 -5.61 0.51
CA ASP A 60 -17.99 -6.13 -0.13
C ASP A 60 -18.12 -5.74 -1.62
N LYS A 61 -17.16 -4.98 -2.17
CA LYS A 61 -17.17 -4.59 -3.56
C LYS A 61 -16.45 -5.66 -4.37
N GLU A 62 -17.15 -6.27 -5.32
CA GLU A 62 -16.50 -6.94 -6.46
C GLU A 62 -15.67 -5.92 -7.24
N LYS A 63 -14.44 -5.69 -6.80
CA LYS A 63 -13.46 -4.88 -7.52
C LYS A 63 -12.73 -5.82 -8.47
N THR A 64 -12.57 -5.39 -9.72
CA THR A 64 -11.87 -6.08 -10.82
C THR A 64 -10.33 -6.15 -10.62
N GLY A 65 -9.86 -6.18 -9.37
CA GLY A 65 -8.45 -6.18 -8.96
C GLY A 65 -8.13 -5.01 -8.02
N PHE A 66 -7.28 -5.25 -7.03
CA PHE A 66 -6.80 -4.22 -6.10
C PHE A 66 -5.48 -3.57 -6.56
N THR A 67 -4.79 -4.22 -7.50
CA THR A 67 -3.65 -3.69 -8.25
C THR A 67 -4.06 -3.10 -9.59
N THR A 68 -5.20 -3.54 -10.16
CA THR A 68 -5.74 -3.13 -11.47
C THR A 68 -4.68 -3.08 -12.59
N GLY A 69 -3.57 -3.82 -12.47
CA GLY A 69 -2.39 -3.71 -13.34
C GLY A 69 -1.71 -2.34 -13.41
N GLN A 70 -2.07 -1.39 -12.55
CA GLN A 70 -1.49 -0.02 -12.55
C GLN A 70 -0.78 0.32 -11.24
N TYR A 71 -1.01 -0.49 -10.21
CA TYR A 71 -0.50 -0.28 -8.88
C TYR A 71 0.36 -1.46 -8.42
N GLN A 72 1.44 -1.13 -7.74
CA GLN A 72 2.25 -2.08 -6.97
C GLN A 72 1.93 -1.94 -5.48
N LYS A 73 2.01 -3.06 -4.75
CA LYS A 73 1.79 -3.12 -3.30
C LYS A 73 3.10 -3.41 -2.61
N ILE A 74 3.59 -2.46 -1.80
CA ILE A 74 4.70 -2.70 -0.88
C ILE A 74 4.10 -3.20 0.42
N CYS A 75 4.42 -4.43 0.80
CA CYS A 75 3.90 -5.09 1.98
C CYS A 75 5.02 -5.32 3.00
N SER A 76 4.72 -5.11 4.28
CA SER A 76 5.67 -5.34 5.37
C SER A 76 4.92 -5.47 6.70
N VAL A 77 5.49 -6.24 7.64
CA VAL A 77 5.00 -6.34 9.02
C VAL A 77 5.37 -5.11 9.87
N SER A 78 6.20 -4.21 9.35
CA SER A 78 6.63 -2.95 9.97
C SER A 78 6.14 -1.76 9.14
N GLU A 79 5.43 -0.82 9.81
CA GLU A 79 5.02 0.46 9.20
C GLU A 79 6.23 1.20 8.64
N GLU A 80 7.27 1.35 9.45
CA GLU A 80 8.49 2.09 9.10
C GLU A 80 9.14 1.50 7.84
N SER A 81 9.24 0.17 7.77
CA SER A 81 9.86 -0.49 6.62
C SER A 81 9.06 -0.27 5.33
N ALA A 82 7.71 -0.38 5.40
CA ALA A 82 6.84 -0.11 4.26
C ALA A 82 6.95 1.37 3.82
N TYR A 83 6.95 2.28 4.78
CA TYR A 83 7.02 3.72 4.57
C TYR A 83 8.35 4.14 3.94
N ASN A 84 9.48 3.67 4.48
CA ASN A 84 10.80 4.01 3.97
C ASN A 84 11.02 3.45 2.56
N LYS A 85 10.57 2.23 2.28
CA LYS A 85 10.66 1.67 0.92
C LYS A 85 9.81 2.44 -0.09
N ALA A 86 8.63 2.90 0.31
CA ALA A 86 7.80 3.75 -0.55
C ALA A 86 8.47 5.08 -0.88
N LYS A 87 9.13 5.71 0.09
CA LYS A 87 9.91 6.95 -0.15
C LYS A 87 11.04 6.72 -1.14
N GLU A 88 11.77 5.61 -1.00
CA GLU A 88 12.84 5.22 -1.93
C GLU A 88 12.32 5.09 -3.37
N LEU A 89 11.20 4.39 -3.57
CA LEU A 89 10.66 4.11 -4.91
C LEU A 89 9.96 5.31 -5.56
N THR A 90 9.39 6.21 -4.75
CA THR A 90 8.62 7.36 -5.25
C THR A 90 9.42 8.65 -5.26
N GLY A 91 10.52 8.74 -4.50
CA GLY A 91 11.26 9.98 -4.25
C GLY A 91 10.54 10.96 -3.33
N LEU A 92 9.39 10.57 -2.76
CA LEU A 92 8.63 11.41 -1.86
C LEU A 92 9.33 11.53 -0.51
N THR A 93 9.28 12.72 0.09
CA THR A 93 9.79 12.95 1.44
C THR A 93 8.79 12.47 2.50
N THR A 94 7.51 12.48 2.18
CA THR A 94 6.41 12.03 3.03
C THR A 94 5.42 11.17 2.26
N ILE A 95 4.87 10.14 2.91
CA ILE A 95 3.85 9.27 2.34
C ILE A 95 2.51 9.56 3.02
N LYS A 96 1.46 9.73 2.21
CA LYS A 96 0.10 9.91 2.72
C LYS A 96 -0.30 8.68 3.53
N ARG A 97 -0.92 8.90 4.69
CA ARG A 97 -1.55 7.85 5.49
C ARG A 97 -3.03 7.78 5.18
N CYS A 98 -3.58 6.57 5.08
CA CYS A 98 -5.00 6.37 4.87
C CYS A 98 -5.78 6.90 6.07
N SER A 99 -6.70 7.83 5.86
CA SER A 99 -7.51 8.44 6.92
C SER A 99 -8.43 7.45 7.65
N PHE A 100 -8.76 6.31 7.02
CA PHE A 100 -9.55 5.26 7.65
C PHE A 100 -8.71 4.36 8.56
N CYS A 101 -7.43 4.14 8.22
CA CYS A 101 -6.52 3.32 9.03
C CYS A 101 -5.89 4.12 10.16
N PHE A 102 -5.53 5.37 9.87
CA PHE A 102 -4.79 6.26 10.74
C PHE A 102 -5.61 7.51 10.98
N LYS A 103 -6.83 7.34 11.52
CA LYS A 103 -7.62 8.50 11.96
C LYS A 103 -6.68 9.41 12.77
N HIS A 104 -6.75 10.71 12.49
CA HIS A 104 -6.10 11.68 13.35
C HIS A 104 -6.52 11.37 14.78
N VAL A 105 -5.56 10.98 15.61
CA VAL A 105 -5.74 11.11 17.05
C VAL A 105 -5.74 12.62 17.21
N ASP A 106 -6.94 13.21 17.29
CA ASP A 106 -7.08 14.58 17.74
C ASP A 106 -6.45 14.61 19.15
N ILE A 107 -5.31 15.28 19.26
CA ILE A 107 -4.66 15.60 20.55
C ILE A 107 -5.37 16.82 21.11
#